data_AF-A0AA88XFY9-F1
#
_entry.id   AF-A0AA88XFY9-F1
#
_cell.length_a   1.000
_cell.length_b   1.000
_cell.length_c   1.000
_cell.angle_alpha   90.00
_cell.angle_beta   90.00
_cell.angle_gamma   90.00
#
_symmetry.space_group_name_H-M   'P 1'
#
loop_
_entity.id
_entity.type
_entity.pdbx_description
1 polymer ?
#
loop_
_entity_poly.entity_id
_entity_poly.type
_entity_poly.pdbx_seq_one_letter_code
_entity_poly.pdbx_strand_id
1 'polypeptide(L)'
;MHRVTCPKCPLTFSRKDVLLRHHRHKHREHDLYHQNCSVQPTTQEQQSSQAYPPPPRQPPPQSSQAYPPPPPPPPALPLSSQAYPPPPPQQQQQSFVFKHPLTANVSGPTACGKTYFVKTLLKRCIKKISPYPERIIWLYKRWQPLYNEIKATVYPRVEFTQGIPLDMEQDTFIHPSKRNLVILDDLMSSSARDPRINELFTEGSHHRNLSMIALNQNMYFNKDPTQRRNCHYLVMFNNPVDQQQIMTLARQMYPGNPQHLMRHFKDATSRPYGYLVIDLKPFTAEHQRLRTDIFDQSDDPKDPTCQFEDHTDQINKDDQKDMDHSEHISATDQTCFEEEKMHSCDDCGLVFENIHDLQRHVKSWCPENRKRKHDEDDERIYKKMKLDDVSSEDDDDSAKEDDDDGFDFIVNEVWDDHSTQYDRKIKQLMEDDMSKKDAKEEANDIMLSKDRSLFMKKYKDFLMHMHELNASRLHRMIKQEIIELVAEKDVHIDQAIEQVIKRHRSDFDSLFENYDESDDEDDSEDDMDTEDNSE
;
A
#
# COMPACT_ATOMS: atom_id res chain seq x y z
N MET A 1 31.97 15.92 20.10
CA MET A 1 31.45 14.53 19.97
C MET A 1 32.63 13.58 19.85
N HIS A 2 32.87 12.73 20.85
CA HIS A 2 33.97 11.76 20.82
C HIS A 2 33.69 10.66 19.79
N ARG A 3 34.52 10.58 18.75
CA ARG A 3 34.48 9.49 17.76
C ARG A 3 35.21 8.27 18.32
N VAL A 4 34.68 7.07 18.06
CA VAL A 4 35.20 5.80 18.58
C VAL A 4 35.66 4.94 17.40
N THR A 5 36.94 4.60 17.37
CA THR A 5 37.55 3.80 16.29
C THR A 5 37.35 2.30 16.54
N CYS A 6 37.13 1.52 15.48
CA CYS A 6 37.15 0.07 15.59
C CYS A 6 38.57 -0.43 15.90
N PRO A 7 38.74 -1.35 16.87
CA PRO A 7 40.07 -1.89 17.19
C PRO A 7 40.58 -2.89 16.14
N LYS A 8 39.69 -3.43 15.28
CA LYS A 8 40.03 -4.46 14.28
C LYS A 8 40.13 -3.95 12.83
N CYS A 9 39.77 -2.69 12.57
CA CYS A 9 39.86 -2.09 11.23
C CYS A 9 39.94 -0.55 11.32
N PRO A 10 40.36 0.16 10.26
CA PRO A 10 40.62 1.60 10.34
C PRO A 10 39.36 2.49 10.38
N LEU A 11 38.15 1.91 10.52
CA LEU A 11 36.90 2.65 10.48
C LEU A 11 36.58 3.32 11.83
N THR A 12 36.16 4.59 11.76
CA THR A 12 35.78 5.39 12.93
C THR A 12 34.27 5.65 12.95
N PHE A 13 33.66 5.51 14.11
CA PHE A 13 32.22 5.66 14.29
C PHE A 13 31.90 6.82 15.20
N SER A 14 30.79 7.51 14.92
CA SER A 14 30.32 8.63 15.73
C SER A 14 29.77 8.21 17.09
N ARG A 15 29.44 6.92 17.26
CA ARG A 15 28.82 6.37 18.48
C ARG A 15 29.19 4.89 18.70
N LYS A 16 29.24 4.46 19.97
CA LYS A 16 29.65 3.12 20.40
C LYS A 16 28.70 2.01 19.94
N ASP A 17 27.40 2.29 19.82
CA ASP A 17 26.38 1.35 19.34
C ASP A 17 26.59 0.93 17.88
N VAL A 18 27.00 1.88 17.03
CA VAL A 18 27.30 1.64 15.62
C VAL A 18 28.58 0.80 15.48
N LEU A 19 29.59 1.09 16.32
CA LEU A 19 30.81 0.29 16.40
C LEU A 19 30.49 -1.17 16.80
N LEU A 20 29.64 -1.39 17.81
CA LEU A 20 29.25 -2.74 18.26
C LEU A 20 28.51 -3.53 17.16
N ARG A 21 27.73 -2.85 16.32
CA ARG A 21 27.04 -3.46 15.18
C ARG A 21 28.01 -3.79 14.04
N HIS A 22 28.94 -2.87 13.74
CA HIS A 22 30.03 -3.13 12.81
C HIS A 22 30.87 -4.33 13.25
N HIS A 23 31.19 -4.42 14.54
CA HIS A 23 31.95 -5.55 15.11
C HIS A 23 31.22 -6.89 14.95
N ARG A 24 29.91 -6.93 15.17
CA ARG A 24 29.09 -8.14 15.00
C ARG A 24 28.94 -8.60 13.54
N HIS A 25 28.97 -7.68 12.58
CA HIS A 25 28.73 -8.02 11.17
C HIS A 25 30.01 -8.22 10.35
N LYS A 26 31.11 -7.60 10.74
CA LYS A 26 32.36 -7.63 9.96
C LYS A 26 33.52 -8.35 10.64
N HIS A 27 33.41 -8.63 11.95
CA HIS A 27 34.50 -9.18 12.75
C HIS A 27 34.08 -10.37 13.62
N ARG A 28 32.97 -11.03 13.28
CA ARG A 28 32.48 -12.22 14.00
C ARG A 28 33.08 -13.46 13.36
N GLU A 29 34.15 -13.98 13.98
CA GLU A 29 34.60 -15.36 13.75
C GLU A 29 33.66 -16.32 14.50
N HIS A 30 33.41 -17.46 13.88
CA HIS A 30 32.65 -18.57 14.44
C HIS A 30 33.42 -19.16 15.62
N ASP A 31 32.83 -19.18 16.82
CA ASP A 31 33.30 -20.02 17.91
C ASP A 31 32.18 -20.97 18.35
N LEU A 32 32.41 -22.25 18.08
CA LEU A 32 31.73 -23.41 18.65
C LEU A 32 32.35 -23.72 20.02
N TYR A 33 31.50 -24.20 20.94
CA TYR A 33 31.84 -24.70 22.28
C TYR A 33 32.97 -25.75 22.29
N HIS A 34 33.98 -25.62 23.16
CA HIS A 34 34.20 -26.52 24.32
C HIS A 34 35.43 -26.14 25.20
N GLN A 35 35.29 -26.56 26.45
CA GLN A 35 36.15 -26.56 27.63
C GLN A 35 37.66 -26.87 27.50
N ASN A 36 38.37 -26.32 28.50
CA ASN A 36 39.58 -26.82 29.20
C ASN A 36 40.85 -27.09 28.38
N CYS A 37 41.88 -26.25 28.57
CA CYS A 37 43.09 -26.62 29.31
C CYS A 37 44.10 -25.47 29.35
N SER A 38 44.77 -25.39 30.49
CA SER A 38 45.93 -24.58 30.85
C SER A 38 47.07 -24.64 29.82
N VAL A 39 47.83 -23.54 29.65
CA VAL A 39 49.31 -23.45 29.66
C VAL A 39 49.76 -22.02 29.28
N GLN A 40 50.82 -21.58 29.95
CA GLN A 40 51.49 -20.27 29.91
C GLN A 40 52.29 -19.98 28.61
N PRO A 41 52.82 -18.74 28.41
CA PRO A 41 53.17 -18.16 27.12
C PRO A 41 54.67 -18.25 26.76
N THR A 42 55.00 -18.22 25.47
CA THR A 42 56.35 -17.91 24.94
C THR A 42 56.21 -17.29 23.53
N THR A 43 56.48 -15.99 23.36
CA THR A 43 57.70 -15.33 22.83
C THR A 43 58.17 -15.69 21.42
N GLN A 44 58.23 -14.62 20.59
CA GLN A 44 59.15 -14.37 19.46
C GLN A 44 58.92 -15.24 18.20
N GLU A 45 58.94 -14.74 16.95
CA GLU A 45 59.97 -13.92 16.33
C GLU A 45 59.53 -13.38 14.93
N GLN A 46 59.97 -12.16 14.61
CA GLN A 46 60.48 -11.64 13.31
C GLN A 46 59.76 -11.93 11.97
N GLN A 47 59.24 -10.87 11.32
CA GLN A 47 59.83 -10.15 10.16
C GLN A 47 59.29 -10.61 8.80
N SER A 48 58.53 -9.73 8.13
CA SER A 48 58.86 -9.30 6.76
C SER A 48 57.98 -8.13 6.35
N SER A 49 58.66 -7.01 6.12
CA SER A 49 58.24 -5.74 5.54
C SER A 49 57.75 -5.86 4.10
N GLN A 50 56.67 -5.13 3.75
CA GLN A 50 56.55 -4.46 2.46
C GLN A 50 55.68 -3.19 2.63
N ALA A 51 56.33 -2.05 2.39
CA ALA A 51 55.76 -0.71 2.49
C ALA A 51 55.14 -0.27 1.16
N TYR A 52 53.99 0.40 1.23
CA TYR A 52 53.44 1.21 0.15
C TYR A 52 53.47 2.70 0.56
N PRO A 53 53.68 3.63 -0.38
CA PRO A 53 54.08 5.01 -0.09
C PRO A 53 52.92 5.89 0.42
N PRO A 54 53.21 6.94 1.21
CA PRO A 54 52.20 7.88 1.68
C PRO A 54 51.71 8.83 0.56
N PRO A 55 50.47 9.34 0.65
CA PRO A 55 49.89 10.24 -0.34
C PRO A 55 50.54 11.64 -0.32
N PRO A 56 50.50 12.39 -1.43
CA PRO A 56 51.18 13.67 -1.57
C PRO A 56 50.59 14.77 -0.67
N ARG A 57 51.47 15.61 -0.11
CA ARG A 57 51.15 16.76 0.74
C ARG A 57 50.46 17.87 -0.07
N GLN A 58 49.39 18.44 0.49
CA GLN A 58 48.77 19.67 -0.01
C GLN A 58 49.69 20.89 0.25
N PRO A 59 49.75 21.87 -0.67
CA PRO A 59 50.46 23.12 -0.43
C PRO A 59 49.65 24.06 0.50
N PRO A 60 50.33 24.96 1.25
CA PRO A 60 49.69 25.86 2.21
C PRO A 60 48.90 27.00 1.51
N PRO A 61 47.91 27.62 2.20
CA PRO A 61 47.10 28.68 1.63
C PRO A 61 47.90 29.98 1.53
N GLN A 62 47.93 30.58 0.33
CA GLN A 62 48.45 31.93 0.12
C GLN A 62 47.34 32.98 0.28
N SER A 63 47.71 34.03 1.00
CA SER A 63 46.94 35.19 1.41
C SER A 63 46.51 36.12 0.27
N SER A 64 45.23 36.51 0.33
CA SER A 64 44.65 37.81 -0.04
C SER A 64 45.50 38.78 -0.88
N GLN A 65 45.15 38.90 -2.17
CA GLN A 65 45.35 40.13 -2.94
C GLN A 65 44.03 40.54 -3.60
N ALA A 66 43.68 41.81 -3.44
CA ALA A 66 42.45 42.43 -3.92
C ALA A 66 42.51 42.65 -5.44
N TYR A 67 41.42 42.30 -6.14
CA TYR A 67 41.25 42.60 -7.57
C TYR A 67 40.67 44.02 -7.75
N PRO A 68 41.11 44.79 -8.76
CA PRO A 68 40.52 46.09 -9.07
C PRO A 68 39.12 45.94 -9.71
N PRO A 69 38.23 46.95 -9.58
CA PRO A 69 36.86 46.88 -10.08
C PRO A 69 36.79 46.87 -11.61
N PRO A 70 35.73 46.26 -12.19
CA PRO A 70 35.57 46.13 -13.64
C PRO A 70 35.23 47.48 -14.32
N PRO A 71 35.59 47.66 -15.61
CA PRO A 71 35.28 48.87 -16.36
C PRO A 71 33.79 48.97 -16.72
N PRO A 72 33.27 50.19 -16.93
CA PRO A 72 31.85 50.42 -17.25
C PRO A 72 31.47 49.94 -18.66
N PRO A 73 30.20 49.57 -18.89
CA PRO A 73 29.75 49.01 -20.16
C PRO A 73 29.69 50.05 -21.29
N PRO A 74 29.87 49.64 -22.56
CA PRO A 74 29.81 50.52 -23.73
C PRO A 74 28.36 50.98 -24.04
N PRO A 75 28.20 52.11 -24.75
CA PRO A 75 26.89 52.71 -25.03
C PRO A 75 26.07 51.87 -26.03
N ALA A 76 24.75 51.84 -25.82
CA ALA A 76 23.79 51.09 -26.63
C ALA A 76 23.70 51.62 -28.08
N LEU A 77 23.79 50.70 -29.04
CA LEU A 77 23.53 50.94 -30.47
C LEU A 77 22.03 50.72 -30.80
N PRO A 78 21.47 51.44 -31.78
CA PRO A 78 20.02 51.50 -32.00
C PRO A 78 19.46 50.23 -32.68
N LEU A 79 18.21 49.87 -32.30
CA LEU A 79 17.46 48.73 -32.82
C LEU A 79 17.31 48.81 -34.36
N SER A 80 17.94 47.87 -35.07
CA SER A 80 17.56 47.51 -36.45
C SER A 80 16.69 46.26 -36.45
N SER A 81 15.53 46.34 -37.10
CA SER A 81 14.56 45.26 -37.32
C SER A 81 15.22 43.98 -37.85
N GLN A 82 15.26 42.92 -37.04
CA GLN A 82 15.54 41.57 -37.52
C GLN A 82 14.28 40.71 -37.39
N ALA A 83 13.83 40.21 -38.55
CA ALA A 83 12.75 39.24 -38.66
C ALA A 83 13.12 37.95 -37.92
N TYR A 84 12.18 37.42 -37.15
CA TYR A 84 12.34 36.15 -36.45
C TYR A 84 12.58 35.00 -37.44
N PRO A 85 13.49 34.06 -37.16
CA PRO A 85 13.64 32.86 -37.97
C PRO A 85 12.33 32.04 -37.92
N PRO A 86 11.95 31.34 -39.01
CA PRO A 86 10.77 30.50 -39.02
C PRO A 86 10.91 29.41 -37.95
N PRO A 87 9.79 28.98 -37.34
CA PRO A 87 9.79 27.95 -36.30
C PRO A 87 10.42 26.65 -36.82
N PRO A 88 11.12 25.89 -35.96
CA PRO A 88 11.74 24.64 -36.35
C PRO A 88 10.70 23.64 -36.90
N PRO A 89 11.08 22.78 -37.86
CA PRO A 89 10.16 21.84 -38.48
C PRO A 89 9.51 20.94 -37.42
N GLN A 90 8.18 20.84 -37.48
CA GLN A 90 7.36 19.99 -36.62
C GLN A 90 7.92 18.55 -36.69
N GLN A 91 8.48 18.07 -35.58
CA GLN A 91 8.94 16.69 -35.48
C GLN A 91 7.74 15.78 -35.73
N GLN A 92 7.80 14.96 -36.78
CA GLN A 92 6.80 13.92 -37.04
C GLN A 92 6.62 13.11 -35.76
N GLN A 93 5.45 13.23 -35.14
CA GLN A 93 5.17 12.67 -33.84
C GLN A 93 5.04 11.14 -33.99
N GLN A 94 6.15 10.43 -33.81
CA GLN A 94 6.20 8.96 -33.87
C GLN A 94 5.08 8.37 -33.01
N SER A 95 4.36 7.40 -33.58
CA SER A 95 3.25 6.73 -32.90
C SER A 95 3.73 6.08 -31.61
N PHE A 96 3.13 6.45 -30.47
CA PHE A 96 3.46 5.86 -29.17
C PHE A 96 3.03 4.39 -29.10
N VAL A 97 3.91 3.55 -28.53
CA VAL A 97 3.73 2.11 -28.34
C VAL A 97 4.29 1.70 -26.99
N PHE A 98 3.49 1.00 -26.19
CA PHE A 98 3.90 0.40 -24.94
C PHE A 98 4.88 -0.77 -25.19
N LYS A 99 5.99 -0.85 -24.45
CA LYS A 99 7.00 -1.89 -24.65
C LYS A 99 6.87 -3.00 -23.62
N HIS A 100 6.53 -4.21 -24.09
CA HIS A 100 6.51 -5.42 -23.28
C HIS A 100 7.94 -5.94 -23.02
N PRO A 101 8.25 -6.49 -21.83
CA PRO A 101 7.44 -6.48 -20.62
C PRO A 101 7.26 -5.07 -20.04
N LEU A 102 6.10 -4.81 -19.40
CA LEU A 102 5.80 -3.54 -18.76
C LEU A 102 5.03 -3.68 -17.47
N THR A 103 5.11 -2.64 -16.66
CA THR A 103 4.28 -2.43 -15.48
C THR A 103 3.63 -1.07 -15.65
N ALA A 104 2.32 -0.98 -15.51
CA ALA A 104 1.58 0.26 -15.67
C ALA A 104 0.59 0.48 -14.54
N ASN A 105 0.42 1.73 -14.15
CA ASN A 105 -0.60 2.16 -13.20
C ASN A 105 -1.51 3.18 -13.90
N VAL A 106 -2.80 2.85 -13.99
CA VAL A 106 -3.84 3.71 -14.55
C VAL A 106 -4.62 4.28 -13.37
N SER A 107 -4.40 5.56 -13.08
CA SER A 107 -4.87 6.21 -11.84
C SER A 107 -5.88 7.33 -12.11
N GLY A 108 -6.92 7.38 -11.28
CA GLY A 108 -7.93 8.45 -11.29
C GLY A 108 -9.22 8.03 -10.56
N PRO A 109 -10.14 8.97 -10.27
CA PRO A 109 -11.32 8.70 -9.45
C PRO A 109 -12.29 7.73 -10.14
N THR A 110 -13.33 7.29 -9.42
CA THR A 110 -14.41 6.48 -10.00
C THR A 110 -15.00 7.18 -11.23
N ALA A 111 -15.39 6.40 -12.24
CA ALA A 111 -15.98 6.87 -13.50
C ALA A 111 -15.11 7.79 -14.40
N CYS A 112 -13.81 7.96 -14.13
CA CYS A 112 -12.96 8.82 -14.97
C CYS A 112 -12.50 8.22 -16.31
N GLY A 113 -12.88 6.97 -16.64
CA GLY A 113 -12.56 6.34 -17.93
C GLY A 113 -11.41 5.32 -17.93
N LYS A 114 -10.85 4.94 -16.77
CA LYS A 114 -9.74 3.96 -16.66
C LYS A 114 -10.02 2.65 -17.40
N THR A 115 -11.14 2.00 -17.12
CA THR A 115 -11.52 0.71 -17.74
C THR A 115 -11.71 0.86 -19.25
N TYR A 116 -12.24 2.00 -19.71
CA TYR A 116 -12.40 2.30 -21.13
C TYR A 116 -11.05 2.53 -21.84
N PHE A 117 -10.11 3.21 -21.18
CA PHE A 117 -8.74 3.35 -21.68
C PHE A 117 -8.08 1.98 -21.86
N VAL A 118 -8.16 1.10 -20.87
CA VAL A 118 -7.58 -0.24 -20.96
C VAL A 118 -8.29 -1.09 -22.02
N LYS A 119 -9.62 -1.05 -22.12
CA LYS A 119 -10.37 -1.65 -23.22
C LYS A 119 -9.84 -1.19 -24.59
N THR A 120 -9.66 0.12 -24.76
CA THR A 120 -9.18 0.71 -26.03
C THR A 120 -7.75 0.26 -26.35
N LEU A 121 -6.88 0.23 -25.34
CA LEU A 121 -5.55 -0.35 -25.43
C LEU A 121 -5.58 -1.81 -25.87
N LEU A 122 -6.46 -2.63 -25.28
CA LEU A 122 -6.60 -4.04 -25.59
C LEU A 122 -7.14 -4.29 -27.01
N LYS A 123 -8.16 -3.54 -27.45
CA LYS A 123 -8.68 -3.61 -28.85
C LYS A 123 -7.58 -3.31 -29.87
N ARG A 124 -6.58 -2.51 -29.49
CA ARG A 124 -5.46 -2.11 -30.35
C ARG A 124 -4.12 -2.72 -29.91
N CYS A 125 -4.12 -3.77 -29.09
CA CYS A 125 -2.88 -4.25 -28.45
C CYS A 125 -1.81 -4.69 -29.45
N ILE A 126 -2.20 -5.22 -30.62
CA ILE A 126 -1.28 -5.58 -31.70
C ILE A 126 -0.46 -4.38 -32.19
N LYS A 127 -1.08 -3.20 -32.28
CA LYS A 127 -0.42 -1.95 -32.71
C LYS A 127 0.18 -1.17 -31.53
N LYS A 128 -0.40 -1.29 -30.32
CA LYS A 128 -0.10 -0.42 -29.17
C LYS A 128 0.75 -1.06 -28.09
N ILE A 129 0.95 -2.38 -28.11
CA ILE A 129 1.86 -3.10 -27.21
C ILE A 129 2.83 -3.91 -28.06
N SER A 130 4.13 -3.75 -27.83
CA SER A 130 5.17 -4.38 -28.63
C SER A 130 6.24 -5.05 -27.75
N PRO A 131 6.50 -6.36 -27.95
CA PRO A 131 5.65 -7.30 -28.68
C PRO A 131 4.25 -7.42 -28.05
N TYR A 132 3.23 -7.75 -28.85
CA TYR A 132 1.85 -7.86 -28.37
C TYR A 132 1.67 -9.12 -27.49
N PRO A 133 0.75 -9.09 -26.50
CA PRO A 133 0.53 -10.21 -25.60
C PRO A 133 -0.10 -11.41 -26.32
N GLU A 134 0.27 -12.62 -25.91
CA GLU A 134 -0.30 -13.89 -26.38
C GLU A 134 -1.45 -14.37 -25.51
N ARG A 135 -1.44 -13.98 -24.23
CA ARG A 135 -2.49 -14.30 -23.25
C ARG A 135 -2.82 -13.07 -22.43
N ILE A 136 -4.10 -12.80 -22.26
CA ILE A 136 -4.61 -11.65 -21.49
C ILE A 136 -5.50 -12.18 -20.37
N ILE A 137 -5.15 -11.85 -19.13
CA ILE A 137 -5.89 -12.23 -17.92
C ILE A 137 -6.40 -10.95 -17.26
N TRP A 138 -7.69 -10.87 -17.04
CA TRP A 138 -8.37 -9.76 -16.41
C TRP A 138 -8.91 -10.18 -15.05
N LEU A 139 -8.26 -9.67 -14.01
CA LEU A 139 -8.69 -9.87 -12.63
C LEU A 139 -9.64 -8.74 -12.21
N TYR A 140 -10.81 -9.10 -11.70
CA TYR A 140 -11.85 -8.14 -11.34
C TYR A 140 -12.49 -8.45 -9.98
N LYS A 141 -13.02 -7.43 -9.30
CA LYS A 141 -13.79 -7.62 -8.06
C LYS A 141 -15.28 -7.87 -8.32
N ARG A 142 -15.90 -7.05 -9.18
CA ARG A 142 -17.32 -7.10 -9.56
C ARG A 142 -17.45 -7.11 -11.09
N TRP A 143 -18.36 -7.93 -11.63
CA TRP A 143 -18.58 -7.99 -13.08
C TRP A 143 -19.18 -6.66 -13.59
N GLN A 144 -18.66 -6.14 -14.70
CA GLN A 144 -19.15 -4.92 -15.34
C GLN A 144 -19.69 -5.24 -16.74
N PRO A 145 -20.79 -4.61 -17.20
CA PRO A 145 -21.31 -4.83 -18.55
C PRO A 145 -20.27 -4.64 -19.67
N LEU A 146 -19.32 -3.70 -19.48
CA LEU A 146 -18.22 -3.45 -20.41
C LEU A 146 -17.35 -4.69 -20.67
N TYR A 147 -17.27 -5.63 -19.71
CA TYR A 147 -16.50 -6.86 -19.85
C TYR A 147 -17.08 -7.78 -20.93
N ASN A 148 -18.39 -7.75 -21.16
CA ASN A 148 -19.02 -8.49 -22.26
C ASN A 148 -18.49 -8.01 -23.61
N GLU A 149 -18.36 -6.70 -23.78
CA GLU A 149 -17.84 -6.12 -25.02
C GLU A 149 -16.35 -6.42 -25.18
N ILE A 150 -15.55 -6.32 -24.11
CA ILE A 150 -14.13 -6.69 -24.13
C ILE A 150 -13.99 -8.16 -24.55
N LYS A 151 -14.76 -9.05 -23.94
CA LYS A 151 -14.76 -10.49 -24.23
C LYS A 151 -15.14 -10.80 -25.69
N ALA A 152 -16.01 -9.98 -26.30
CA ALA A 152 -16.45 -10.14 -27.67
C ALA A 152 -15.52 -9.52 -28.72
N THR A 153 -14.82 -8.42 -28.38
CA THR A 153 -14.13 -7.58 -29.37
C THR A 153 -12.60 -7.61 -29.29
N VAL A 154 -12.01 -8.08 -28.19
CA VAL A 154 -10.55 -8.10 -27.99
C VAL A 154 -9.95 -9.42 -28.46
N TYR A 155 -8.82 -9.32 -29.16
CA TYR A 155 -7.98 -10.45 -29.54
C TYR A 155 -6.51 -10.20 -29.11
N PRO A 156 -5.81 -11.19 -28.51
CA PRO A 156 -6.30 -12.51 -28.11
C PRO A 156 -7.40 -12.45 -27.04
N ARG A 157 -8.20 -13.53 -26.92
CA ARG A 157 -9.36 -13.56 -26.02
C ARG A 157 -8.93 -13.28 -24.58
N VAL A 158 -9.68 -12.41 -23.90
CA VAL A 158 -9.45 -12.07 -22.50
C VAL A 158 -10.06 -13.15 -21.59
N GLU A 159 -9.24 -13.69 -20.70
CA GLU A 159 -9.65 -14.58 -19.62
C GLU A 159 -10.04 -13.74 -18.41
N PHE A 160 -11.30 -13.83 -17.97
CA PHE A 160 -11.78 -13.09 -16.82
C PHE A 160 -11.77 -13.99 -15.58
N THR A 161 -11.16 -13.52 -14.50
CA THR A 161 -11.11 -14.22 -13.21
C THR A 161 -11.49 -13.27 -12.08
N GLN A 162 -12.38 -13.70 -11.21
CA GLN A 162 -12.78 -12.89 -10.07
C GLN A 162 -11.73 -12.99 -8.95
N GLY A 163 -11.25 -11.85 -8.46
CA GLY A 163 -10.21 -11.78 -7.42
C GLY A 163 -8.80 -12.09 -7.93
N ILE A 164 -7.88 -12.31 -6.99
CA ILE A 164 -6.48 -12.67 -7.26
C ILE A 164 -6.33 -14.19 -7.08
N PRO A 165 -5.93 -14.95 -8.12
CA PRO A 165 -5.71 -16.40 -8.00
C PRO A 165 -4.65 -16.75 -6.95
N LEU A 166 -4.82 -17.90 -6.29
CA LEU A 166 -3.89 -18.38 -5.25
C LEU A 166 -2.54 -18.83 -5.81
N ASP A 167 -2.49 -19.20 -7.09
CA ASP A 167 -1.32 -19.73 -7.80
C ASP A 167 -0.77 -18.74 -8.83
N MET A 168 -1.18 -17.46 -8.79
CA MET A 168 -0.86 -16.46 -9.81
C MET A 168 0.65 -16.26 -10.04
N GLU A 169 1.46 -16.38 -9.00
CA GLU A 169 2.92 -16.23 -9.03
C GLU A 169 3.64 -17.44 -9.61
N GLN A 170 2.96 -18.59 -9.72
CA GLN A 170 3.56 -19.83 -10.19
C GLN A 170 3.69 -19.84 -11.70
N ASP A 171 4.79 -20.42 -12.20
CA ASP A 171 5.05 -20.55 -13.65
C ASP A 171 4.03 -21.46 -14.36
N THR A 172 3.34 -22.32 -13.61
CA THR A 172 2.20 -23.10 -14.10
C THR A 172 1.02 -22.21 -14.49
N PHE A 173 0.80 -21.12 -13.75
CA PHE A 173 -0.24 -20.13 -14.04
C PHE A 173 0.27 -19.08 -15.03
N ILE A 174 1.42 -18.43 -14.77
CA ILE A 174 2.05 -17.45 -15.67
C ILE A 174 3.28 -18.08 -16.32
N HIS A 175 3.04 -18.78 -17.44
CA HIS A 175 4.11 -19.48 -18.13
C HIS A 175 5.15 -18.50 -18.74
N PRO A 176 6.44 -18.56 -18.34
CA PRO A 176 7.46 -17.58 -18.77
C PRO A 176 7.71 -17.56 -20.29
N SER A 177 7.39 -18.64 -21.00
CA SER A 177 7.56 -18.70 -22.46
C SER A 177 6.47 -17.97 -23.25
N LYS A 178 5.40 -17.52 -22.60
CA LYS A 178 4.30 -16.79 -23.24
C LYS A 178 4.36 -15.32 -22.86
N ARG A 179 4.00 -14.43 -23.79
CA ARG A 179 3.85 -13.00 -23.49
C ARG A 179 2.53 -12.78 -22.76
N ASN A 180 2.57 -12.75 -21.43
CA ASN A 180 1.39 -12.61 -20.60
C ASN A 180 1.08 -11.12 -20.36
N LEU A 181 -0.21 -10.77 -20.30
CA LEU A 181 -0.70 -9.47 -19.83
C LEU A 181 -1.76 -9.69 -18.76
N VAL A 182 -1.52 -9.19 -17.55
CA VAL A 182 -2.45 -9.24 -16.42
C VAL A 182 -2.97 -7.84 -16.14
N ILE A 183 -4.29 -7.72 -16.02
CA ILE A 183 -4.99 -6.49 -15.64
C ILE A 183 -5.58 -6.69 -14.25
N LEU A 184 -5.32 -5.76 -13.33
CA LEU A 184 -5.91 -5.69 -11.99
C LEU A 184 -6.93 -4.56 -11.96
N ASP A 185 -8.23 -4.88 -12.04
CA ASP A 185 -9.33 -3.91 -12.07
C ASP A 185 -10.16 -3.95 -10.78
N ASP A 186 -10.26 -2.80 -10.11
CA ASP A 186 -10.96 -2.62 -8.83
C ASP A 186 -10.45 -3.56 -7.70
N LEU A 187 -9.16 -3.90 -7.75
CA LEU A 187 -8.48 -4.76 -6.78
C LEU A 187 -7.43 -4.00 -5.96
N MET A 188 -7.50 -2.66 -5.90
CA MET A 188 -6.51 -1.81 -5.24
C MET A 188 -6.21 -2.25 -3.79
N SER A 189 -7.24 -2.51 -2.97
CA SER A 189 -7.06 -2.91 -1.57
C SER A 189 -6.59 -4.36 -1.38
N SER A 190 -7.01 -5.28 -2.24
CA SER A 190 -6.53 -6.67 -2.22
C SER A 190 -5.08 -6.75 -2.70
N SER A 191 -4.77 -6.07 -3.81
CA SER A 191 -3.44 -6.02 -4.41
C SER A 191 -2.42 -5.34 -3.50
N ALA A 192 -2.82 -4.33 -2.73
CA ALA A 192 -1.92 -3.64 -1.79
C ALA A 192 -1.50 -4.53 -0.60
N ARG A 193 -2.33 -5.51 -0.23
CA ARG A 193 -2.08 -6.45 0.88
C ARG A 193 -1.45 -7.76 0.43
N ASP A 194 -1.32 -7.96 -0.87
CA ASP A 194 -0.82 -9.21 -1.44
C ASP A 194 0.65 -9.07 -1.86
N PRO A 195 1.61 -9.65 -1.12
CA PRO A 195 3.03 -9.54 -1.44
C PRO A 195 3.38 -10.13 -2.82
N ARG A 196 2.57 -11.07 -3.32
CA ARG A 196 2.77 -11.72 -4.62
C ARG A 196 2.59 -10.73 -5.77
N ILE A 197 1.66 -9.77 -5.63
CA ILE A 197 1.50 -8.70 -6.61
C ILE A 197 2.74 -7.79 -6.63
N ASN A 198 3.34 -7.47 -5.48
CA ASN A 198 4.56 -6.67 -5.44
C ASN A 198 5.75 -7.39 -6.11
N GLU A 199 5.87 -8.70 -5.94
CA GLU A 199 6.85 -9.53 -6.65
C GLU A 199 6.64 -9.45 -8.17
N LEU A 200 5.40 -9.54 -8.65
CA LEU A 200 5.08 -9.42 -10.08
C LEU A 200 5.38 -8.01 -10.64
N PHE A 201 5.22 -6.95 -9.84
CA PHE A 201 5.60 -5.59 -10.23
C PHE A 201 7.10 -5.30 -10.18
N THR A 202 7.92 -6.22 -9.65
CA THR A 202 9.37 -6.09 -9.56
C THR A 202 10.04 -7.10 -10.47
N GLU A 203 10.70 -8.11 -9.91
CA GLU A 203 11.45 -9.13 -10.62
C GLU A 203 10.54 -9.95 -11.55
N GLY A 204 9.30 -10.23 -11.12
CA GLY A 204 8.38 -11.10 -11.84
C GLY A 204 8.05 -10.60 -13.25
N SER A 205 7.79 -9.31 -13.44
CA SER A 205 7.47 -8.76 -14.76
C SER A 205 8.59 -8.94 -15.79
N HIS A 206 9.84 -8.78 -15.35
CA HIS A 206 11.01 -8.86 -16.22
C HIS A 206 11.43 -10.29 -16.54
N HIS A 207 11.27 -11.21 -15.58
CA HIS A 207 11.74 -12.59 -15.72
C HIS A 207 10.66 -13.55 -16.25
N ARG A 208 9.36 -13.22 -16.12
CA ARG A 208 8.24 -14.09 -16.54
C ARG A 208 7.55 -13.65 -17.83
N ASN A 209 8.20 -12.81 -18.66
CA ASN A 209 7.64 -12.32 -19.93
C ASN A 209 6.22 -11.75 -19.74
N LEU A 210 6.08 -10.90 -18.71
CA LEU A 210 4.80 -10.53 -18.11
C LEU A 210 4.62 -9.02 -18.12
N SER A 211 3.48 -8.57 -18.62
CA SER A 211 2.99 -7.21 -18.45
C SER A 211 1.91 -7.12 -17.39
N MET A 212 1.98 -6.10 -16.54
CA MET A 212 1.01 -5.82 -15.49
C MET A 212 0.39 -4.44 -15.73
N ILE A 213 -0.94 -4.33 -15.64
CA ILE A 213 -1.66 -3.05 -15.62
C ILE A 213 -2.56 -3.03 -14.39
N ALA A 214 -2.30 -2.13 -13.45
CA ALA A 214 -3.17 -1.92 -12.28
C ALA A 214 -4.04 -0.68 -12.47
N LEU A 215 -5.35 -0.80 -12.27
CA LEU A 215 -6.28 0.32 -12.22
C LEU A 215 -6.50 0.71 -10.77
N ASN A 216 -6.06 1.91 -10.40
CA ASN A 216 -6.16 2.41 -9.03
C ASN A 216 -6.98 3.69 -8.96
N GLN A 217 -7.71 3.89 -7.87
CA GLN A 217 -8.31 5.20 -7.59
C GLN A 217 -7.25 6.21 -7.13
N ASN A 218 -6.24 5.73 -6.39
CA ASN A 218 -5.16 6.52 -5.84
C ASN A 218 -3.82 5.78 -5.97
N MET A 219 -2.85 6.37 -6.66
CA MET A 219 -1.52 5.76 -6.86
C MET A 219 -0.62 5.75 -5.60
N TYR A 220 -1.04 6.45 -4.54
CA TYR A 220 -0.41 6.49 -3.22
C TYR A 220 -1.18 5.72 -2.15
N PHE A 221 -2.19 4.94 -2.53
CA PHE A 221 -2.98 4.13 -1.59
C PHE A 221 -2.10 3.15 -0.80
N ASN A 222 -1.17 2.46 -1.47
CA ASN A 222 -0.25 1.56 -0.79
C ASN A 222 0.89 2.35 -0.12
N LYS A 223 1.13 2.06 1.16
CA LYS A 223 2.28 2.58 1.92
C LYS A 223 3.60 2.07 1.35
N ASP A 224 3.60 0.85 0.82
CA ASP A 224 4.75 0.33 0.10
C ASP A 224 4.89 1.01 -1.27
N PRO A 225 5.97 1.78 -1.51
CA PRO A 225 6.16 2.48 -2.77
C PRO A 225 6.58 1.55 -3.92
N THR A 226 6.80 0.25 -3.68
CA THR A 226 7.38 -0.70 -4.64
C THR A 226 6.67 -0.70 -5.99
N GLN A 227 5.34 -0.84 -6.03
CA GLN A 227 4.60 -0.84 -7.31
C GLN A 227 4.77 0.49 -8.08
N ARG A 228 4.73 1.62 -7.36
CA ARG A 228 4.85 2.96 -7.97
C ARG A 228 6.27 3.23 -8.46
N ARG A 229 7.29 2.81 -7.72
CA ARG A 229 8.71 3.01 -8.07
C ARG A 229 9.18 2.11 -9.21
N ASN A 230 8.61 0.91 -9.32
CA ASN A 230 8.93 -0.05 -10.38
C ASN A 230 7.92 0.00 -11.54
N CYS A 231 7.11 1.06 -11.61
CA CYS A 231 6.16 1.26 -12.69
C CYS A 231 6.87 1.83 -13.92
N HIS A 232 6.69 1.21 -15.09
CA HIS A 232 7.20 1.74 -16.35
C HIS A 232 6.32 2.83 -16.94
N TYR A 233 5.01 2.79 -16.70
CA TYR A 233 4.05 3.72 -17.29
C TYR A 233 3.02 4.18 -16.27
N LEU A 234 2.81 5.49 -16.13
CA LEU A 234 1.67 6.03 -15.40
C LEU A 234 0.67 6.61 -16.39
N VAL A 235 -0.61 6.33 -16.21
CA VAL A 235 -1.70 6.96 -16.96
C VAL A 235 -2.57 7.70 -15.96
N MET A 236 -2.50 9.02 -15.99
CA MET A 236 -3.12 9.89 -14.99
C MET A 236 -4.35 10.56 -15.58
N PHE A 237 -5.51 10.30 -14.98
CA PHE A 237 -6.76 10.98 -15.29
C PHE A 237 -7.00 12.17 -14.35
N ASN A 238 -7.88 13.08 -14.76
CA ASN A 238 -8.29 14.18 -13.90
C ASN A 238 -8.90 13.67 -12.58
N ASN A 239 -8.41 14.20 -11.46
CA ASN A 239 -9.00 14.01 -10.14
C ASN A 239 -9.23 15.38 -9.48
N PRO A 240 -10.40 16.02 -9.69
CA PRO A 240 -10.66 17.37 -9.17
C PRO A 240 -10.53 17.47 -7.64
N VAL A 241 -10.81 16.39 -6.91
CA VAL A 241 -10.78 16.35 -5.44
C VAL A 241 -9.36 16.36 -4.88
N ASP A 242 -8.41 15.72 -5.57
CA ASP A 242 -7.06 15.52 -5.07
C ASP A 242 -6.01 15.72 -6.17
N GLN A 243 -5.67 16.99 -6.39
CA GLN A 243 -4.57 17.42 -7.27
C GLN A 243 -3.19 17.25 -6.60
N GLN A 244 -3.15 16.90 -5.30
CA GLN A 244 -1.88 16.76 -4.58
C GLN A 244 -1.09 15.55 -5.08
N GLN A 245 -1.78 14.51 -5.56
CA GLN A 245 -1.12 13.34 -6.16
C GLN A 245 -0.24 13.73 -7.35
N ILE A 246 -0.77 14.54 -8.28
CA ILE A 246 -0.04 14.94 -9.48
C ILE A 246 1.07 15.95 -9.15
N MET A 247 0.83 16.87 -8.21
CA MET A 247 1.84 17.82 -7.74
C MET A 247 3.01 17.11 -7.06
N THR A 248 2.73 16.08 -6.24
CA THR A 248 3.78 15.28 -5.57
C THR A 248 4.64 14.56 -6.60
N LEU A 249 4.01 13.94 -7.61
CA LEU A 249 4.73 13.31 -8.71
C LEU A 249 5.57 14.34 -9.50
N ALA A 250 5.02 15.51 -9.79
CA ALA A 250 5.70 16.59 -10.50
C ALA A 250 6.99 17.02 -9.79
N ARG A 251 6.95 17.19 -8.47
CA ARG A 251 8.13 17.54 -7.64
C ARG A 251 9.17 16.42 -7.62
N GLN A 252 8.74 15.16 -7.63
CA GLN A 252 9.64 14.00 -7.65
C GLN A 252 10.34 13.84 -9.01
N MET A 253 9.61 14.02 -10.11
CA MET A 253 10.15 13.87 -11.46
C MET A 253 10.95 15.10 -11.93
N TYR A 254 10.47 16.30 -11.59
CA TYR A 254 11.03 17.58 -12.04
C TYR A 254 11.29 18.50 -10.85
N PRO A 255 12.23 18.17 -9.94
CA PRO A 255 12.45 18.94 -8.72
C PRO A 255 12.77 20.42 -8.96
N GLY A 256 13.41 20.76 -10.08
CA GLY A 256 13.67 22.15 -10.48
C GLY A 256 12.59 22.82 -11.32
N ASN A 257 11.57 22.08 -11.79
CA ASN A 257 10.47 22.63 -12.61
C ASN A 257 9.19 21.77 -12.55
N PRO A 258 8.53 21.65 -11.37
CA PRO A 258 7.29 20.85 -11.25
C PRO A 258 6.17 21.31 -12.21
N GLN A 259 6.16 22.58 -12.55
CA GLN A 259 5.18 23.22 -13.42
C GLN A 259 5.22 22.65 -14.84
N HIS A 260 6.33 22.07 -15.27
CA HIS A 260 6.43 21.38 -16.55
C HIS A 260 5.39 20.26 -16.68
N LEU A 261 5.35 19.35 -15.71
CA LEU A 261 4.37 18.26 -15.67
C LEU A 261 2.96 18.79 -15.44
N MET A 262 2.78 19.74 -14.53
CA MET A 262 1.45 20.29 -14.22
C MET A 262 0.78 20.95 -15.44
N ARG A 263 1.55 21.65 -16.28
CA ARG A 263 1.04 22.25 -17.53
C ARG A 263 0.59 21.16 -18.52
N HIS A 264 1.40 20.13 -18.72
CA HIS A 264 1.06 19.01 -19.60
C HIS A 264 -0.16 18.25 -19.10
N PHE A 265 -0.26 18.04 -17.79
CA PHE A 265 -1.40 17.38 -17.17
C PHE A 265 -2.68 18.20 -17.38
N LYS A 266 -2.65 19.50 -17.04
CA LYS A 266 -3.80 20.39 -17.21
C LYS A 266 -4.29 20.44 -18.67
N ASP A 267 -3.36 20.51 -19.61
CA ASP A 267 -3.67 20.49 -21.05
C ASP A 267 -4.32 19.15 -21.45
N ALA A 268 -3.68 18.04 -21.08
CA ALA A 268 -4.16 16.68 -21.36
C ALA A 268 -5.56 16.38 -20.79
N THR A 269 -5.87 16.95 -19.62
CA THR A 269 -7.13 16.72 -18.90
C THR A 269 -8.16 17.85 -19.09
N SER A 270 -7.90 18.79 -19.99
CA SER A 270 -8.84 19.89 -20.30
C SER A 270 -10.12 19.39 -20.98
N ARG A 271 -10.03 18.25 -21.67
CA ARG A 271 -11.15 17.56 -22.33
C ARG A 271 -11.75 16.45 -21.45
N PRO A 272 -13.05 16.13 -21.60
CA PRO A 272 -13.67 14.99 -20.93
C PRO A 272 -12.89 13.68 -21.19
N TYR A 273 -12.68 12.89 -20.14
CA TYR A 273 -11.89 11.64 -20.18
C TYR A 273 -10.43 11.82 -20.64
N GLY A 274 -9.92 13.06 -20.65
CA GLY A 274 -8.53 13.36 -20.93
C GLY A 274 -7.59 12.71 -19.91
N TYR A 275 -6.43 12.28 -20.39
CA TYR A 275 -5.41 11.59 -19.60
C TYR A 275 -4.01 11.97 -20.06
N LEU A 276 -3.06 11.90 -19.13
CA LEU A 276 -1.62 12.04 -19.42
C LEU A 276 -0.94 10.68 -19.23
N VAL A 277 -0.28 10.19 -20.28
CA VAL A 277 0.62 9.04 -20.21
C VAL A 277 2.03 9.53 -19.90
N ILE A 278 2.65 8.93 -18.89
CA ILE A 278 3.99 9.23 -18.42
C ILE A 278 4.84 7.97 -18.58
N ASP A 279 5.83 8.01 -19.46
CA ASP A 279 6.77 6.92 -19.70
C ASP A 279 7.97 7.03 -18.76
N LEU A 280 8.01 6.20 -17.72
CA LEU A 280 9.05 6.20 -16.70
C LEU A 280 10.23 5.28 -17.03
N LYS A 281 10.31 4.70 -18.25
CA LYS A 281 11.48 3.91 -18.63
C LYS A 281 12.75 4.78 -18.60
N PRO A 282 13.88 4.25 -18.08
CA PRO A 282 15.10 5.03 -17.90
C PRO A 282 15.73 5.47 -19.23
N PHE A 283 15.45 4.74 -20.31
CA PHE A 283 15.99 5.01 -21.65
C PHE A 283 15.08 5.90 -22.51
N THR A 284 13.91 6.31 -21.99
CA THR A 284 13.00 7.21 -22.71
C THR A 284 13.56 8.63 -22.66
N ALA A 285 13.73 9.24 -23.84
CA ALA A 285 14.19 10.62 -23.95
C ALA A 285 13.20 11.61 -23.32
N GLU A 286 13.71 12.67 -22.69
CA GLU A 286 12.89 13.54 -21.83
C GLU A 286 11.70 14.18 -22.56
N HIS A 287 11.90 14.67 -23.78
CA HIS A 287 10.85 15.24 -24.63
C HIS A 287 9.78 14.23 -25.09
N GLN A 288 9.98 12.94 -24.83
CA GLN A 288 9.07 11.85 -25.17
C GLN A 288 8.33 11.27 -23.97
N ARG A 289 8.69 11.71 -22.75
CA ARG A 289 8.23 11.16 -21.47
C ARG A 289 6.75 11.44 -21.21
N LEU A 290 6.26 12.62 -21.58
CA LEU A 290 4.87 13.05 -21.37
C LEU A 290 4.11 12.96 -22.68
N ARG A 291 3.05 12.15 -22.74
CA ARG A 291 2.26 11.88 -23.95
C ARG A 291 0.77 12.00 -23.68
N THR A 292 0.05 12.58 -24.62
CA THR A 292 -1.42 12.60 -24.66
C THR A 292 -1.89 11.85 -25.90
N ASP A 293 -3.19 11.55 -25.96
CA ASP A 293 -3.89 11.23 -27.20
C ASP A 293 -3.27 10.06 -27.97
N ILE A 294 -2.73 9.08 -27.23
CA ILE A 294 -1.96 7.97 -27.79
C ILE A 294 -2.80 7.06 -28.69
N PHE A 295 -4.12 7.28 -28.77
CA PHE A 295 -5.05 6.54 -29.61
C PHE A 295 -5.62 7.36 -30.78
N ASP A 296 -5.37 8.67 -30.88
CA ASP A 296 -6.03 9.56 -31.85
C ASP A 296 -5.33 9.65 -33.22
N GLN A 297 -4.25 8.88 -33.44
CA GLN A 297 -3.61 8.80 -34.75
C GLN A 297 -4.43 7.92 -35.72
N SER A 298 -4.72 8.51 -36.88
CA SER A 298 -5.68 8.09 -37.92
C SER A 298 -5.30 6.78 -38.63
N ASP A 299 -5.53 5.63 -37.97
CA ASP A 299 -5.30 4.31 -38.58
C ASP A 299 -6.47 3.32 -38.42
N ASP A 300 -7.66 3.73 -37.96
CA ASP A 300 -8.85 2.86 -37.96
C ASP A 300 -10.12 3.60 -38.48
N PRO A 301 -11.02 2.91 -39.20
CA PRO A 301 -12.30 3.47 -39.67
C PRO A 301 -13.16 3.93 -38.49
N LYS A 302 -13.84 5.08 -38.64
CA LYS A 302 -14.78 5.58 -37.64
C LYS A 302 -15.91 4.57 -37.43
N ASP A 303 -15.96 3.94 -36.26
CA ASP A 303 -17.08 3.13 -35.79
C ASP A 303 -18.32 4.03 -35.60
N PRO A 304 -19.48 3.74 -36.23
CA PRO A 304 -20.65 4.63 -36.18
C PRO A 304 -21.41 4.65 -34.84
N THR A 305 -21.04 3.83 -33.85
CA THR A 305 -21.93 3.57 -32.70
C THR A 305 -21.76 4.46 -31.46
N CYS A 306 -21.14 5.64 -31.59
CA CYS A 306 -21.22 6.68 -30.56
C CYS A 306 -21.39 8.06 -31.20
N GLN A 307 -22.56 8.30 -31.79
CA GLN A 307 -23.10 9.64 -31.91
C GLN A 307 -24.09 9.80 -30.75
N PHE A 308 -23.66 10.49 -29.70
CA PHE A 308 -24.62 11.16 -28.82
C PHE A 308 -25.15 12.32 -29.65
N GLU A 309 -26.36 12.15 -30.19
CA GLU A 309 -27.10 13.23 -30.84
C GLU A 309 -27.47 14.26 -29.76
N ASP A 310 -26.92 15.45 -29.91
CA ASP A 310 -27.24 16.63 -29.12
C ASP A 310 -28.63 17.12 -29.54
N HIS A 311 -29.65 16.62 -28.84
CA HIS A 311 -31.04 17.02 -29.02
C HIS A 311 -31.49 17.92 -27.89
N THR A 312 -31.10 19.19 -27.94
CA THR A 312 -31.92 20.29 -27.41
C THR A 312 -31.71 21.55 -28.23
N ASP A 313 -32.48 21.71 -29.29
CA ASP A 313 -32.82 23.02 -29.84
C ASP A 313 -34.18 22.93 -30.55
N GLN A 314 -35.23 23.27 -29.81
CA GLN A 314 -36.45 23.97 -30.23
C GLN A 314 -37.56 23.66 -29.22
N ILE A 315 -37.97 24.66 -28.44
CA ILE A 315 -39.36 25.10 -28.28
C ILE A 315 -39.39 26.41 -27.47
N ASN A 316 -40.00 27.41 -28.11
CA ASN A 316 -40.60 28.65 -27.61
C ASN A 316 -39.72 29.84 -27.18
N LYS A 317 -39.57 30.74 -28.16
CA LYS A 317 -39.76 32.18 -27.94
C LYS A 317 -41.22 32.44 -27.54
N ASP A 318 -41.36 33.37 -26.60
CA ASP A 318 -42.52 34.24 -26.32
C ASP A 318 -42.87 34.18 -24.82
N ASP A 319 -42.17 35.01 -24.04
CA ASP A 319 -42.85 36.01 -23.22
C ASP A 319 -41.86 37.08 -22.72
N GLN A 320 -42.17 38.32 -23.09
CA GLN A 320 -41.75 39.59 -22.52
C GLN A 320 -41.98 39.57 -20.99
N LYS A 321 -41.26 40.27 -20.09
CA LYS A 321 -40.80 41.67 -20.06
C LYS A 321 -40.26 41.95 -18.65
N ASP A 322 -39.56 43.08 -18.50
CA ASP A 322 -39.38 43.87 -17.26
C ASP A 322 -38.44 43.33 -16.17
N MET A 323 -37.23 43.90 -16.05
CA MET A 323 -37.01 45.06 -15.17
C MET A 323 -35.52 45.45 -15.12
N ASP A 324 -35.37 46.76 -15.18
CA ASP A 324 -34.17 47.58 -15.16
C ASP A 324 -33.48 47.55 -13.78
N HIS A 325 -32.15 47.52 -13.76
CA HIS A 325 -31.35 48.51 -13.04
C HIS A 325 -29.85 48.28 -13.28
N SER A 326 -29.27 49.22 -14.02
CA SER A 326 -27.86 49.60 -13.91
C SER A 326 -27.57 50.15 -12.51
N GLU A 327 -26.40 49.85 -11.94
CA GLU A 327 -25.46 50.91 -11.55
C GLU A 327 -24.05 50.38 -11.19
N HIS A 328 -23.10 51.24 -11.54
CA HIS A 328 -21.64 51.17 -11.40
C HIS A 328 -21.14 51.01 -9.96
N ILE A 329 -19.90 50.49 -9.81
CA ILE A 329 -18.81 50.96 -8.92
C ILE A 329 -17.55 50.17 -9.34
N SER A 330 -16.76 50.72 -10.27
CA SER A 330 -15.48 51.43 -10.06
C SER A 330 -14.30 50.55 -9.63
N ALA A 331 -13.26 50.59 -10.46
CA ALA A 331 -11.92 50.14 -10.17
C ALA A 331 -11.38 50.81 -8.89
N THR A 332 -10.99 50.00 -7.92
CA THR A 332 -9.83 50.16 -7.02
C THR A 332 -9.96 49.08 -5.96
N ASP A 333 -9.17 48.00 -6.07
CA ASP A 333 -8.37 47.62 -4.91
C ASP A 333 -7.20 46.72 -5.33
N GLN A 334 -6.01 47.30 -5.20
CA GLN A 334 -4.76 46.56 -5.07
C GLN A 334 -4.80 45.91 -3.69
N THR A 335 -5.21 44.65 -3.61
CA THR A 335 -4.82 43.82 -2.48
C THR A 335 -3.75 42.85 -2.95
N CYS A 336 -2.55 43.15 -2.48
CA CYS A 336 -1.40 42.28 -2.48
C CYS A 336 -1.81 40.90 -1.97
N PHE A 337 -1.77 39.88 -2.83
CA PHE A 337 -1.69 38.50 -2.36
C PHE A 337 -0.30 38.35 -1.73
N GLU A 338 -0.22 38.54 -0.42
CA GLU A 338 0.92 38.06 0.36
C GLU A 338 1.05 36.56 0.10
N GLU A 339 2.23 36.14 -0.36
CA GLU A 339 2.58 34.74 -0.53
C GLU A 339 2.36 34.02 0.80
N GLU A 340 1.25 33.27 0.90
CA GLU A 340 1.02 32.38 2.04
C GLU A 340 2.16 31.36 2.08
N LYS A 341 3.09 31.62 2.99
CA LYS A 341 4.31 30.84 3.19
C LYS A 341 3.88 29.47 3.72
N MET A 342 3.64 28.53 2.81
CA MET A 342 3.26 27.17 3.16
C MET A 342 4.42 26.50 3.91
N HIS A 343 4.13 25.96 5.10
CA HIS A 343 5.15 25.42 6.00
C HIS A 343 5.33 23.92 5.74
N SER A 344 6.53 23.51 5.30
CA SER A 344 6.85 22.11 5.03
C SER A 344 7.69 21.48 6.14
N CYS A 345 7.43 20.22 6.46
CA CYS A 345 8.29 19.43 7.34
C CYS A 345 9.57 19.04 6.60
N ASP A 346 10.73 19.43 7.13
CA ASP A 346 12.03 19.12 6.53
C ASP A 346 12.36 17.61 6.55
N ASP A 347 11.78 16.85 7.48
CA ASP A 347 12.06 15.42 7.64
C ASP A 347 11.26 14.53 6.68
N CYS A 348 9.96 14.82 6.47
CA CYS A 348 9.10 13.97 5.62
C CYS A 348 8.46 14.69 4.43
N GLY A 349 8.70 15.99 4.26
CA GLY A 349 8.25 16.78 3.11
C GLY A 349 6.75 17.09 3.04
N LEU A 350 5.98 16.82 4.11
CA LEU A 350 4.55 17.17 4.18
C LEU A 350 4.38 18.68 4.38
N VAL A 351 3.39 19.27 3.70
CA VAL A 351 3.13 20.71 3.71
C VAL A 351 1.86 20.98 4.51
N PHE A 352 1.91 21.99 5.36
CA PHE A 352 0.84 22.39 6.27
C PHE A 352 0.43 23.83 5.99
N GLU A 353 -0.87 24.07 6.11
CA GLU A 353 -1.51 25.37 5.91
C GLU A 353 -0.99 26.41 6.91
N ASN A 354 -0.69 25.99 8.14
CA ASN A 354 -0.13 26.85 9.18
C ASN A 354 1.00 26.17 9.97
N ILE A 355 1.80 26.98 10.67
CA ILE A 355 2.96 26.52 11.44
C ILE A 355 2.57 25.64 12.64
N HIS A 356 1.36 25.80 13.18
CA HIS A 356 0.87 25.01 14.31
C HIS A 356 0.56 23.56 13.90
N ASP A 357 0.05 23.34 12.69
CA ASP A 357 -0.18 22.01 12.14
C ASP A 357 1.13 21.32 11.76
N LEU A 358 2.11 22.07 11.25
CA LEU A 358 3.48 21.57 11.09
C LEU A 358 4.06 21.15 12.45
N GLN A 359 3.93 21.97 13.49
CA GLN A 359 4.41 21.65 14.83
C GLN A 359 3.71 20.44 15.44
N ARG A 360 2.39 20.32 15.25
CA ARG A 360 1.61 19.14 15.66
C ARG A 360 2.10 17.89 14.93
N HIS A 361 2.26 17.98 13.63
CA HIS A 361 2.77 16.87 12.81
C HIS A 361 4.16 16.43 13.27
N VAL A 362 5.09 17.37 13.44
CA VAL A 362 6.43 17.08 13.95
C VAL A 362 6.32 16.43 15.33
N LYS A 363 5.46 16.92 16.23
CA LYS A 363 5.37 16.40 17.61
C LYS A 363 4.66 15.04 17.75
N SER A 364 3.60 14.75 16.98
CA SER A 364 2.71 13.61 17.26
C SER A 364 2.73 12.47 16.24
N TRP A 365 3.02 12.73 14.95
CA TRP A 365 2.85 11.69 13.93
C TRP A 365 3.82 11.71 12.74
N CYS A 366 4.89 12.52 12.79
CA CYS A 366 5.85 12.56 11.70
C CYS A 366 6.54 11.19 11.55
N PRO A 367 6.42 10.51 10.38
CA PRO A 367 6.90 9.14 10.19
C PRO A 367 8.41 8.99 10.41
N GLU A 368 9.17 10.04 10.11
CA GLU A 368 10.63 10.10 10.25
C GLU A 368 11.07 10.56 11.66
N ASN A 369 10.14 11.06 12.51
CA ASN A 369 10.47 11.60 13.82
C ASN A 369 10.53 10.55 14.96
N ARG A 370 10.80 9.28 14.65
CA ARG A 370 10.93 8.20 15.67
C ARG A 370 12.22 8.28 16.52
N LYS A 371 12.88 9.44 16.63
CA LYS A 371 14.07 9.63 17.49
C LYS A 371 14.09 10.97 18.23
N ARG A 372 12.98 11.39 18.82
CA ARG A 372 12.99 12.23 20.02
C ARG A 372 11.84 11.82 20.95
N LYS A 373 12.14 10.99 21.96
CA LYS A 373 11.29 10.85 23.15
C LYS A 373 12.14 11.18 24.37
N HIS A 374 11.92 12.37 24.91
CA HIS A 374 11.63 12.61 26.32
C HIS A 374 11.39 14.12 26.46
N ASP A 375 10.20 14.51 26.92
CA ASP A 375 10.01 15.28 28.15
C ASP A 375 8.49 15.47 28.37
N GLU A 376 8.04 14.93 29.51
CA GLU A 376 6.93 15.31 30.40
C GLU A 376 5.76 16.09 29.79
N ASP A 377 4.58 15.44 29.63
CA ASP A 377 3.22 16.02 29.78
C ASP A 377 2.09 15.11 29.21
N ASP A 378 2.03 13.82 29.54
CA ASP A 378 0.95 12.90 29.09
C ASP A 378 0.11 12.32 30.24
N GLU A 379 -0.12 13.09 31.32
CA GLU A 379 -0.89 12.64 32.49
C GLU A 379 -2.40 12.98 32.44
N ARG A 380 -2.95 13.41 31.30
CA ARG A 380 -4.33 13.97 31.25
C ARG A 380 -5.38 13.22 30.44
N ILE A 381 -5.04 12.17 29.70
CA ILE A 381 -5.99 11.58 28.73
C ILE A 381 -6.68 10.30 29.24
N TYR A 382 -6.17 9.61 30.27
CA TYR A 382 -6.77 8.36 30.78
C TYR A 382 -7.71 8.49 31.99
N LYS A 383 -7.97 9.71 32.48
CA LYS A 383 -8.79 9.93 33.70
C LYS A 383 -10.28 10.18 33.47
N LYS A 384 -10.79 10.09 32.22
CA LYS A 384 -12.19 10.45 31.89
C LYS A 384 -13.13 9.25 31.58
N MET A 385 -12.71 8.01 31.84
CA MET A 385 -13.55 6.81 31.61
C MET A 385 -13.95 6.06 32.89
N LYS A 386 -14.08 6.74 34.03
CA LYS A 386 -14.68 6.15 35.24
C LYS A 386 -15.29 7.25 36.10
N LEU A 387 -16.56 7.07 36.49
CA LEU A 387 -17.57 8.09 36.87
C LEU A 387 -18.27 8.58 35.58
N ASP A 388 -19.39 8.02 35.13
CA ASP A 388 -20.62 7.75 35.88
C ASP A 388 -21.40 6.57 35.28
N ASP A 389 -21.81 5.61 36.12
CA ASP A 389 -22.94 4.73 35.83
C ASP A 389 -23.77 4.60 37.12
N VAL A 390 -24.75 5.51 37.26
CA VAL A 390 -25.99 5.27 38.00
C VAL A 390 -27.08 6.08 37.29
N SER A 391 -27.91 5.37 36.52
CA SER A 391 -29.30 5.67 36.14
C SER A 391 -29.63 7.05 35.54
N SER A 392 -29.97 7.07 34.26
CA SER A 392 -31.30 7.49 33.79
C SER A 392 -31.41 7.31 32.27
N GLU A 393 -32.50 6.67 31.87
CA GLU A 393 -33.04 6.70 30.51
C GLU A 393 -33.14 8.14 30.03
N ASP A 394 -32.52 8.48 28.89
CA ASP A 394 -32.94 9.56 28.00
C ASP A 394 -32.24 9.36 26.64
N ASP A 395 -33.05 9.32 25.58
CA ASP A 395 -32.67 9.15 24.19
C ASP A 395 -31.67 10.22 23.73
N ASP A 396 -30.51 9.81 23.19
CA ASP A 396 -29.70 10.65 22.31
C ASP A 396 -29.17 9.84 21.13
N ASP A 397 -29.80 10.09 19.99
CA ASP A 397 -29.57 9.48 18.68
C ASP A 397 -28.33 10.12 18.02
N SER A 398 -27.14 9.84 18.57
CA SER A 398 -25.86 10.29 18.00
C SER A 398 -24.99 9.12 17.56
N ALA A 399 -24.97 8.90 16.23
CA ALA A 399 -23.94 8.23 15.43
C ALA A 399 -23.21 7.05 16.09
N LYS A 400 -23.80 5.85 16.01
CA LYS A 400 -23.05 4.59 16.15
C LYS A 400 -22.10 4.46 14.97
N GLU A 401 -20.84 4.85 15.16
CA GLU A 401 -19.74 4.38 14.32
C GLU A 401 -19.70 2.84 14.40
N ASP A 402 -19.22 2.19 13.34
CA ASP A 402 -19.16 0.73 13.17
C ASP A 402 -18.42 0.03 14.33
N ASP A 403 -19.08 -0.19 15.46
CA ASP A 403 -18.59 -1.05 16.54
C ASP A 403 -18.56 -2.49 16.00
N ASP A 404 -17.35 -3.07 15.92
CA ASP A 404 -17.08 -4.41 15.41
C ASP A 404 -17.51 -5.47 16.45
N ASP A 405 -18.82 -5.51 16.72
CA ASP A 405 -19.52 -6.37 17.67
C ASP A 405 -19.29 -7.87 17.42
N GLY A 406 -18.84 -8.23 16.21
CA GLY A 406 -18.46 -9.59 15.81
C GLY A 406 -17.34 -10.21 16.66
N PHE A 407 -16.58 -9.40 17.41
CA PHE A 407 -15.53 -9.89 18.31
C PHE A 407 -15.94 -10.01 19.78
N ASP A 408 -17.12 -9.49 20.16
CA ASP A 408 -17.56 -9.41 21.55
C ASP A 408 -17.56 -10.78 22.22
N PHE A 409 -17.92 -11.83 21.50
CA PHE A 409 -17.89 -13.20 22.01
C PHE A 409 -16.48 -13.60 22.50
N ILE A 410 -15.45 -13.40 21.66
CA ILE A 410 -14.07 -13.78 21.99
C ILE A 410 -13.51 -12.84 23.06
N VAL A 411 -13.86 -11.56 23.01
CA VAL A 411 -13.44 -10.56 24.00
C VAL A 411 -13.99 -10.91 25.39
N ASN A 412 -15.28 -11.22 25.48
CA ASN A 412 -15.92 -11.63 26.74
C ASN A 412 -15.34 -12.94 27.28
N GLU A 413 -15.07 -13.92 26.40
CA GLU A 413 -14.46 -15.18 26.81
C GLU A 413 -13.04 -14.98 27.36
N VAL A 414 -12.26 -14.06 26.78
CA VAL A 414 -10.94 -13.68 27.32
C VAL A 414 -11.09 -13.02 28.68
N TRP A 415 -12.05 -12.11 28.86
CA TRP A 415 -12.29 -11.43 30.13
C TRP A 415 -12.74 -12.39 31.24
N ASP A 416 -13.61 -13.35 30.93
CA ASP A 416 -14.06 -14.38 31.86
C ASP A 416 -12.89 -15.28 32.31
N ASP A 417 -12.07 -15.74 31.36
CA ASP A 417 -10.86 -16.53 31.64
C ASP A 417 -9.83 -15.76 32.47
N HIS A 418 -9.83 -14.43 32.36
CA HIS A 418 -8.88 -13.56 33.06
C HIS A 418 -9.37 -12.99 34.39
N SER A 419 -10.68 -12.95 34.65
CA SER A 419 -11.26 -12.41 35.89
C SER A 419 -10.64 -13.04 37.14
N THR A 420 -10.46 -14.35 37.14
CA THR A 420 -9.83 -15.10 38.23
C THR A 420 -8.32 -14.87 38.36
N GLN A 421 -7.62 -14.65 37.24
CA GLN A 421 -6.17 -14.41 37.20
C GLN A 421 -5.82 -12.97 37.60
N TYR A 422 -6.69 -12.02 37.24
CA TYR A 422 -6.63 -10.62 37.61
C TYR A 422 -6.68 -10.44 39.13
N ASP A 423 -7.67 -11.05 39.78
CA ASP A 423 -7.82 -11.02 41.25
C ASP A 423 -6.63 -11.67 41.98
N ARG A 424 -6.10 -12.77 41.43
CA ARG A 424 -4.90 -13.43 41.97
C ARG A 424 -3.67 -12.55 41.86
N LYS A 425 -3.52 -11.79 40.76
CA LYS A 425 -2.37 -10.91 40.55
C LYS A 425 -2.41 -9.67 41.43
N ILE A 426 -3.60 -9.11 41.67
CA ILE A 426 -3.77 -8.02 42.63
C ILE A 426 -3.36 -8.47 44.04
N LYS A 427 -3.80 -9.66 44.46
CA LYS A 427 -3.40 -10.21 45.78
C LYS A 427 -1.89 -10.36 45.92
N GLN A 428 -1.22 -10.90 44.89
CA GLN A 428 0.25 -11.03 44.88
C GLN A 428 0.96 -9.67 44.93
N LEU A 429 0.51 -8.69 44.15
CA LEU A 429 1.13 -7.35 44.14
C LEU A 429 0.90 -6.61 45.46
N MET A 430 -0.23 -6.85 46.15
CA MET A 430 -0.49 -6.32 47.48
C MET A 430 0.34 -7.00 48.59
N GLU A 431 0.75 -8.26 48.40
CA GLU A 431 1.68 -8.96 49.30
C GLU A 431 3.11 -8.39 49.19
N ASP A 432 3.46 -7.78 48.05
CA ASP A 432 4.75 -7.12 47.79
C ASP A 432 4.79 -5.64 48.25
N ASP A 433 4.04 -5.28 49.29
CA ASP A 433 3.93 -3.93 49.87
C ASP A 433 3.43 -2.81 48.91
N MET A 434 2.84 -3.15 47.76
CA MET A 434 2.23 -2.15 46.87
C MET A 434 0.88 -1.66 47.39
N SER A 435 0.59 -0.38 47.18
CA SER A 435 -0.73 0.16 47.46
C SER A 435 -1.78 -0.53 46.59
N LYS A 436 -3.00 -0.71 47.11
CA LYS A 436 -4.11 -1.32 46.36
C LYS A 436 -4.43 -0.60 45.04
N LYS A 437 -4.06 0.67 44.92
CA LYS A 437 -4.24 1.46 43.70
C LYS A 437 -3.16 1.11 42.67
N ASP A 438 -1.90 1.11 43.08
CA ASP A 438 -0.77 0.83 42.19
C ASP A 438 -0.76 -0.65 41.76
N ALA A 439 -1.16 -1.56 42.67
CA ALA A 439 -1.33 -2.98 42.36
C ALA A 439 -2.40 -3.24 41.30
N LYS A 440 -3.44 -2.40 41.21
CA LYS A 440 -4.48 -2.49 40.17
C LYS A 440 -4.02 -1.93 38.83
N GLU A 441 -3.28 -0.84 38.84
CA GLU A 441 -2.72 -0.24 37.62
C GLU A 441 -1.66 -1.18 37.00
N GLU A 442 -0.74 -1.71 37.81
CA GLU A 442 0.26 -2.68 37.36
C GLU A 442 -0.37 -4.02 36.93
N ALA A 443 -1.41 -4.49 37.64
CA ALA A 443 -2.17 -5.66 37.20
C ALA A 443 -2.87 -5.41 35.86
N ASN A 444 -3.44 -4.23 35.62
CA ASN A 444 -4.07 -3.89 34.34
C ASN A 444 -3.08 -3.94 33.17
N ASP A 445 -1.89 -3.34 33.32
CA ASP A 445 -0.90 -3.29 32.23
C ASP A 445 -0.31 -4.67 31.90
N ILE A 446 0.00 -5.46 32.95
CA ILE A 446 0.47 -6.84 32.77
C ILE A 446 -0.63 -7.70 32.15
N MET A 447 -1.88 -7.55 32.60
CA MET A 447 -2.99 -8.36 32.13
C MET A 447 -3.39 -7.99 30.72
N LEU A 448 -3.38 -6.71 30.34
CA LEU A 448 -3.71 -6.26 28.98
C LEU A 448 -2.80 -6.89 27.91
N SER A 449 -1.51 -7.08 28.22
CA SER A 449 -0.59 -7.78 27.29
C SER A 449 -0.91 -9.27 27.18
N LYS A 450 -1.36 -9.90 28.26
CA LYS A 450 -1.75 -11.31 28.28
C LYS A 450 -3.11 -11.52 27.61
N ASP A 451 -4.07 -10.62 27.84
CA ASP A 451 -5.40 -10.58 27.23
C ASP A 451 -5.28 -10.56 25.71
N ARG A 452 -4.44 -9.65 25.18
CA ARG A 452 -4.18 -9.58 23.74
C ARG A 452 -3.58 -10.87 23.18
N SER A 453 -2.69 -11.50 23.92
CA SER A 453 -2.06 -12.75 23.50
C SER A 453 -3.05 -13.91 23.52
N LEU A 454 -3.92 -13.97 24.53
CA LEU A 454 -4.97 -14.97 24.68
C LEU A 454 -6.05 -14.79 23.62
N PHE A 455 -6.48 -13.56 23.36
CA PHE A 455 -7.38 -13.20 22.27
C PHE A 455 -6.86 -13.69 20.92
N MET A 456 -5.60 -13.36 20.59
CA MET A 456 -4.99 -13.78 19.32
C MET A 456 -4.92 -15.31 19.20
N LYS A 457 -4.69 -16.02 20.31
CA LYS A 457 -4.71 -17.48 20.34
C LYS A 457 -6.12 -18.03 20.09
N LYS A 458 -7.13 -17.57 20.83
CA LYS A 458 -8.53 -18.00 20.66
C LYS A 458 -9.04 -17.68 19.25
N TYR A 459 -8.72 -16.50 18.71
CA TYR A 459 -9.11 -16.13 17.36
C TYR A 459 -8.43 -17.01 16.29
N LYS A 460 -7.14 -17.35 16.47
CA LYS A 460 -6.46 -18.31 15.61
C LYS A 460 -7.17 -19.68 15.64
N ASP A 461 -7.51 -20.16 16.82
CA ASP A 461 -8.20 -21.45 16.99
C ASP A 461 -9.58 -21.40 16.34
N PHE A 462 -10.33 -20.30 16.49
CA PHE A 462 -11.59 -20.07 15.77
C PHE A 462 -11.42 -20.14 14.25
N LEU A 463 -10.40 -19.48 13.69
CA LEU A 463 -10.12 -19.50 12.24
C LEU A 463 -9.79 -20.92 11.74
N MET A 464 -9.06 -21.70 12.54
CA MET A 464 -8.75 -23.10 12.23
C MET A 464 -10.01 -23.96 12.18
N HIS A 465 -10.86 -23.89 13.22
CA HIS A 465 -12.14 -24.60 13.24
C HIS A 465 -13.04 -24.17 12.06
N MET A 466 -13.09 -22.87 11.76
CA MET A 466 -13.85 -22.35 10.62
C MET A 466 -13.32 -22.89 9.29
N HIS A 467 -12.01 -23.05 9.13
CA HIS A 467 -11.41 -23.66 7.94
C HIS A 467 -11.84 -25.12 7.78
N GLU A 468 -11.76 -25.91 8.85
CA GLU A 468 -12.17 -27.32 8.87
C GLU A 468 -13.67 -27.48 8.59
N LEU A 469 -14.50 -26.66 9.24
CA LEU A 469 -15.94 -26.63 9.01
C LEU A 469 -16.29 -26.27 7.56
N ASN A 470 -15.63 -25.28 6.96
CA ASN A 470 -15.88 -24.93 5.55
C ASN A 470 -15.46 -26.03 4.56
N ALA A 471 -14.55 -26.94 4.95
CA ALA A 471 -14.23 -28.12 4.17
C ALA A 471 -15.34 -29.20 4.27
N SER A 472 -15.98 -29.31 5.44
CA SER A 472 -17.08 -30.26 5.69
C SER A 472 -18.27 -30.02 4.76
N ARG A 473 -18.75 -31.11 4.14
CA ARG A 473 -19.94 -31.09 3.27
C ARG A 473 -21.21 -30.79 4.06
N LEU A 474 -21.40 -31.45 5.21
CA LEU A 474 -22.57 -31.28 6.07
C LEU A 474 -22.68 -29.82 6.56
N HIS A 475 -21.56 -29.24 7.00
CA HIS A 475 -21.54 -27.85 7.44
C HIS A 475 -21.89 -26.87 6.30
N ARG A 476 -21.34 -27.06 5.09
CA ARG A 476 -21.70 -26.21 3.93
C ARG A 476 -23.17 -26.31 3.56
N MET A 477 -23.78 -27.49 3.66
CA MET A 477 -25.21 -27.68 3.44
C MET A 477 -26.04 -26.95 4.49
N ILE A 478 -25.75 -27.15 5.78
CA ILE A 478 -26.43 -26.49 6.89
C ILE A 478 -26.33 -24.96 6.78
N LYS A 479 -25.13 -24.45 6.50
CA LYS A 479 -24.88 -23.01 6.33
C LYS A 479 -25.73 -22.41 5.20
N GLN A 480 -25.83 -23.12 4.08
CA GLN A 480 -26.63 -22.68 2.94
C GLN A 480 -28.13 -22.67 3.28
N GLU A 481 -28.64 -23.69 3.98
CA GLU A 481 -30.05 -23.75 4.38
C GLU A 481 -30.41 -22.65 5.40
N ILE A 482 -29.51 -22.32 6.34
CA ILE A 482 -29.71 -21.18 7.26
C ILE A 482 -29.81 -19.87 6.47
N ILE A 483 -28.92 -19.65 5.49
CA ILE A 483 -28.95 -18.44 4.65
C ILE A 483 -30.28 -18.35 3.87
N GLU A 484 -30.75 -19.46 3.32
CA GLU A 484 -32.02 -19.52 2.58
C GLU A 484 -33.23 -19.26 3.49
N LEU A 485 -33.27 -19.84 4.69
CA LEU A 485 -34.36 -19.60 5.65
C LEU A 485 -34.43 -18.14 6.12
N VAL A 486 -33.28 -17.52 6.37
CA VAL A 486 -33.21 -16.10 6.76
C VAL A 486 -33.65 -15.21 5.58
N ALA A 487 -33.24 -15.54 4.34
CA ALA A 487 -33.55 -14.74 3.16
C ALA A 487 -35.00 -14.87 2.66
N GLU A 488 -35.61 -16.07 2.74
CA GLU A 488 -36.93 -16.34 2.15
C GLU A 488 -38.10 -16.19 3.14
N LYS A 489 -37.86 -16.41 4.43
CA LYS A 489 -38.92 -16.49 5.45
C LYS A 489 -38.88 -15.42 6.52
N ASP A 490 -37.92 -14.47 6.44
CA ASP A 490 -37.74 -13.39 7.41
C ASP A 490 -37.66 -13.91 8.87
N VAL A 491 -37.01 -15.08 9.04
CA VAL A 491 -36.85 -15.74 10.34
C VAL A 491 -35.55 -15.24 10.99
N HIS A 492 -35.60 -14.91 12.29
CA HIS A 492 -34.42 -14.50 13.04
C HIS A 492 -33.33 -15.58 13.00
N ILE A 493 -32.05 -15.17 12.95
CA ILE A 493 -30.92 -16.08 12.74
C ILE A 493 -30.88 -17.24 13.74
N ASP A 494 -31.14 -16.97 15.02
CA ASP A 494 -31.15 -18.02 16.07
C ASP A 494 -32.25 -19.06 15.83
N GLN A 495 -33.44 -18.62 15.43
CA GLN A 495 -34.56 -19.51 15.14
C GLN A 495 -34.30 -20.34 13.86
N ALA A 496 -33.63 -19.75 12.86
CA ALA A 496 -33.23 -20.47 11.66
C ALA A 496 -32.18 -21.55 11.98
N ILE A 497 -31.19 -21.23 12.82
CA ILE A 497 -30.17 -22.18 13.28
C ILE A 497 -30.81 -23.35 14.02
N GLU A 498 -31.68 -23.10 15.01
CA GLU A 498 -32.36 -24.16 15.77
C GLU A 498 -33.18 -25.08 14.87
N GLN A 499 -33.92 -24.52 13.90
CA GLN A 499 -34.73 -25.28 12.96
C GLN A 499 -33.86 -26.19 12.07
N VAL A 500 -32.75 -25.68 11.54
CA VAL A 500 -31.87 -26.44 10.64
C VAL A 500 -31.12 -27.51 11.40
N ILE A 501 -30.60 -27.21 12.59
CA ILE A 501 -29.95 -28.20 13.46
C ILE A 501 -30.92 -29.35 13.77
N LYS A 502 -32.18 -29.04 14.08
CA LYS A 502 -33.21 -30.06 14.35
C LYS A 502 -33.52 -30.94 13.13
N ARG A 503 -33.50 -30.37 11.91
CA ARG A 503 -33.69 -31.13 10.67
C ARG A 503 -32.54 -32.09 10.39
N HIS A 504 -31.31 -31.66 10.69
CA HIS A 504 -30.09 -32.44 10.48
C HIS A 504 -29.65 -33.28 11.69
N ARG A 505 -30.53 -33.47 12.69
CA ARG A 505 -30.20 -34.19 13.92
C ARG A 505 -29.62 -35.58 13.65
N SER A 506 -30.24 -36.36 12.76
CA SER A 506 -29.76 -37.70 12.40
C SER A 506 -28.38 -37.69 11.74
N ASP A 507 -28.07 -36.65 10.96
CA ASP A 507 -26.75 -36.52 10.34
C ASP A 507 -25.68 -36.25 11.40
N PHE A 508 -26.00 -35.47 12.45
CA PHE A 508 -25.11 -35.27 13.59
C PHE A 508 -24.96 -36.54 14.44
N ASP A 509 -26.06 -37.26 14.71
CA ASP A 509 -26.03 -38.51 15.48
C ASP A 509 -25.09 -39.54 14.79
N SER A 510 -25.12 -39.63 13.46
CA SER A 510 -24.23 -40.50 12.68
C SER A 510 -22.73 -40.17 12.78
N LEU A 511 -22.37 -38.93 13.16
CA LEU A 511 -20.96 -38.56 13.40
C LEU A 511 -20.40 -39.21 14.66
N PHE A 512 -21.27 -39.60 15.60
CA PHE A 512 -20.89 -40.23 16.86
C PHE A 512 -21.04 -41.77 16.80
N GLU A 513 -21.89 -42.30 15.91
CA GLU A 513 -22.08 -43.76 15.74
C GLU A 513 -20.86 -44.45 15.10
N ASN A 514 -20.05 -43.76 14.30
CA ASN A 514 -18.84 -44.32 13.67
C ASN A 514 -17.64 -44.48 14.64
N TYR A 515 -17.80 -44.15 15.92
CA TYR A 515 -16.75 -44.28 16.94
C TYR A 515 -16.94 -45.47 17.89
N ASP A 516 -18.09 -46.17 17.85
CA ASP A 516 -18.38 -47.31 18.73
C ASP A 516 -18.07 -48.69 18.10
N GLU A 517 -17.73 -48.77 16.81
CA GLU A 517 -17.46 -50.05 16.10
C GLU A 517 -15.95 -50.41 15.98
N SER A 518 -15.10 -50.02 16.94
CA SER A 518 -13.66 -50.36 16.90
C SER A 518 -13.10 -51.16 18.08
N ASP A 519 -13.93 -51.70 18.98
CA ASP A 519 -13.45 -52.44 20.17
C ASP A 519 -13.96 -53.88 20.31
N ASP A 520 -14.46 -54.50 19.24
CA ASP A 520 -14.80 -55.94 19.25
C ASP A 520 -14.19 -56.65 18.04
N GLU A 521 -13.01 -57.25 18.22
CA GLU A 521 -12.57 -58.55 17.66
C GLU A 521 -11.03 -58.67 17.70
N ASP A 522 -10.51 -59.28 18.76
CA ASP A 522 -9.46 -60.32 18.64
C ASP A 522 -9.35 -61.09 19.98
N ASP A 523 -10.43 -61.80 20.32
CA ASP A 523 -10.33 -63.03 21.10
C ASP A 523 -9.99 -64.17 20.11
N SER A 524 -8.71 -64.54 20.05
CA SER A 524 -8.36 -65.93 19.75
C SER A 524 -7.28 -66.40 20.73
N GLU A 525 -7.73 -67.29 21.60
CA GLU A 525 -6.97 -68.15 22.48
C GLU A 525 -5.87 -68.88 21.69
N ASP A 526 -4.64 -68.88 22.20
CA ASP A 526 -3.75 -70.03 22.08
C ASP A 526 -2.86 -70.10 23.33
N ASP A 527 -3.27 -70.99 24.23
CA ASP A 527 -2.46 -71.56 25.30
C ASP A 527 -1.18 -72.20 24.73
N MET A 528 -0.02 -71.85 25.28
CA MET A 528 0.97 -72.87 25.64
C MET A 528 2.04 -72.34 26.61
N ASP A 529 2.05 -72.97 27.78
CA ASP A 529 3.09 -72.94 28.79
C ASP A 529 4.51 -73.11 28.22
N THR A 530 5.49 -72.40 28.78
CA THR A 530 6.67 -73.04 29.39
C THR A 530 7.45 -72.06 30.25
N GLU A 531 7.62 -72.47 31.51
CA GLU A 531 8.55 -71.97 32.49
C GLU A 531 9.99 -71.90 31.93
N ASP A 532 10.75 -70.85 32.28
CA ASP A 532 12.07 -71.09 32.87
C ASP A 532 12.48 -69.94 33.79
N ASN A 533 13.02 -70.34 34.92
CA ASN A 533 13.30 -69.56 36.10
C ASN A 533 14.77 -69.85 36.46
N SER A 534 15.67 -68.89 36.29
CA SER A 534 17.03 -68.83 36.89
C SER A 534 17.72 -67.57 36.38
N GLU A 535 18.43 -66.74 37.15
CA GLU A 535 18.92 -66.74 38.52
C GLU A 535 19.16 -65.26 38.91
#